data_AF-A0A350I8T6-F1
#
_entry.id   AF-A0A350I8T6-F1
#
_cell.length_a   1.000
_cell.length_b   1.000
_cell.length_c   1.000
_cell.angle_alpha   90.00
_cell.angle_beta   90.00
_cell.angle_gamma   90.00
#
_symmetry.space_group_name_H-M   'P 1'
#
loop_
_entity.id
_entity.type
_entity.pdbx_description
1 polymer ?
#
loop_
_entity_poly.entity_id
_entity_poly.type
_entity_poly.pdbx_seq_one_letter_code
_entity_poly.pdbx_strand_id
1 'polypeptide(L)'
;MATENKKINDPYYADASSNLIVCDFLYEDGTSTTVSIGNTPKGEKDNPDWKQVFKEFTHEEIKANTKLKEDSYHANQAGRLAKEKADQDKAKNEALFAAKVDAFEIAEVKASKNRVAKSKIRKASNLVEIFAYSASIILEENAKPKEEA
;
A
#
# COMPACT_ATOMS: atom_id res chain seq x y z
N MET A 1 24.71 28.43 10.16
CA MET A 1 24.79 26.98 10.40
C MET A 1 24.98 26.33 9.05
N ALA A 2 26.11 25.63 8.87
CA ALA A 2 26.44 24.67 7.82
C ALA A 2 25.88 24.93 6.40
N THR A 3 26.56 25.78 5.63
CA THR A 3 26.64 25.61 4.17
C THR A 3 27.55 24.41 3.89
N GLU A 4 27.07 23.22 4.22
CA GLU A 4 27.73 21.97 3.84
C GLU A 4 27.68 21.84 2.31
N ASN A 5 28.76 21.34 1.71
CA ASN A 5 28.90 21.10 0.28
C ASN A 5 27.83 20.10 -0.20
N LYS A 6 26.63 20.59 -0.45
CA LYS A 6 25.49 19.84 -0.97
C LYS A 6 25.23 20.24 -2.41
N LYS A 7 25.09 19.26 -3.28
CA LYS A 7 24.66 19.45 -4.66
C LYS A 7 23.16 19.21 -4.73
N ILE A 8 22.43 20.14 -5.34
CA ILE A 8 20.99 20.01 -5.57
C ILE A 8 20.79 19.18 -6.83
N ASN A 9 19.94 18.17 -6.74
CA ASN A 9 19.59 17.30 -7.86
C ASN A 9 18.07 17.14 -8.01
N ASP A 10 17.64 17.00 -9.27
CA ASP A 10 16.24 16.76 -9.67
C ASP A 10 15.20 17.66 -8.95
N PRO A 11 15.33 19.00 -8.99
CA PRO A 11 14.32 19.87 -8.41
C PRO A 11 13.03 19.83 -9.24
N TYR A 12 11.89 19.66 -8.57
CA TYR A 12 10.55 19.71 -9.16
C TYR A 12 9.56 20.38 -8.20
N TYR A 13 8.47 20.93 -8.73
CA TYR A 13 7.40 21.49 -7.90
C TYR A 13 6.54 20.40 -7.30
N ALA A 14 6.27 20.49 -6.00
CA ALA A 14 5.39 19.57 -5.30
C ALA A 14 3.92 19.70 -5.74
N ASP A 15 3.53 20.91 -6.15
CA ASP A 15 2.17 21.26 -6.53
C ASP A 15 2.12 22.37 -7.59
N ALA A 16 0.92 22.63 -8.10
CA ALA A 16 0.68 23.70 -9.07
C ALA A 16 0.90 25.11 -8.50
N SER A 17 0.98 25.28 -7.17
CA SER A 17 1.21 26.58 -6.53
C SER A 17 2.64 27.08 -6.76
N SER A 18 3.57 26.19 -7.11
CA SER A 18 4.99 26.48 -7.33
C SER A 18 5.69 27.11 -6.11
N ASN A 19 5.14 26.94 -4.91
CA ASN A 19 5.68 27.49 -3.65
C ASN A 19 6.45 26.45 -2.83
N LEU A 20 6.46 25.20 -3.28
CA LEU A 20 7.15 24.09 -2.63
C LEU A 20 7.94 23.33 -3.69
N ILE A 21 9.25 23.26 -3.52
CA ILE A 21 10.16 22.52 -4.38
C ILE A 21 10.62 21.29 -3.62
N VAL A 22 10.57 20.12 -4.27
CA VAL A 22 11.21 18.92 -3.76
C VAL A 22 12.45 18.66 -4.59
N CYS A 23 13.56 18.36 -3.93
CA CYS A 23 14.82 18.03 -4.57
C CYS A 23 15.63 17.07 -3.70
N ASP A 24 16.61 16.42 -4.30
CA ASP A 24 17.58 15.60 -3.57
C ASP A 24 18.82 16.42 -3.26
N PHE A 25 19.21 16.48 -1.99
CA PHE A 25 20.52 16.94 -1.58
C PHE A 25 21.50 15.78 -1.64
N LEU A 26 22.52 15.91 -2.49
CA LEU A 26 23.63 14.98 -2.59
C LEU A 26 24.83 15.55 -1.83
N TYR A 27 25.31 14.82 -0.83
CA TYR A 27 26.44 15.19 -0.01
C TYR A 27 27.74 14.55 -0.54
N GLU A 28 28.90 15.09 -0.17
CA GLU A 28 30.21 14.60 -0.64
C GLU A 28 30.52 13.15 -0.24
N ASP A 29 29.92 12.67 0.85
CA ASP A 29 30.04 11.28 1.31
C ASP A 29 29.24 10.29 0.44
N GLY A 30 28.54 10.78 -0.58
CA GLY A 30 27.71 10.00 -1.50
C GLY A 30 26.31 9.71 -0.97
N THR A 31 25.96 10.16 0.23
CA THR A 31 24.59 10.05 0.75
C THR A 31 23.69 11.07 0.06
N SER A 32 22.41 10.70 -0.09
CA SER A 32 21.39 11.61 -0.60
C SER A 32 20.19 11.68 0.34
N THR A 33 19.56 12.85 0.40
CA THR A 33 18.33 13.07 1.15
C THR A 33 17.35 13.88 0.31
N THR A 34 16.15 13.35 0.13
CA THR A 34 15.04 14.09 -0.47
C THR A 34 14.47 15.08 0.53
N VAL A 35 14.44 16.36 0.15
CA VAL A 35 13.98 17.46 0.99
C VAL A 35 12.90 18.27 0.30
N SER A 36 12.03 18.90 1.09
CA SER A 36 11.01 19.83 0.63
C SER A 36 11.36 21.24 1.07
N ILE A 37 11.56 22.14 0.12
CA ILE A 37 11.96 23.54 0.32
C ILE A 37 10.74 24.42 0.03
N GLY A 38 10.22 25.07 1.07
CA GLY A 38 9.10 26.00 0.96
C GLY A 38 9.55 27.44 0.74
N ASN A 39 8.66 28.24 0.17
CA ASN A 39 8.72 29.70 0.21
C ASN A 39 7.36 30.23 0.68
N THR A 40 7.14 30.21 2.00
CA THR A 40 5.88 30.67 2.57
C THR A 40 5.89 32.13 3.00
N PRO A 41 4.76 32.88 2.83
CA PRO A 41 4.67 34.31 3.17
C PRO A 41 4.88 34.65 4.66
N LYS A 42 4.74 33.67 5.57
CA LYS A 42 4.89 33.86 7.02
C LYS A 42 6.26 33.50 7.57
N GLY A 43 7.22 33.08 6.73
CA GLY A 43 8.56 32.71 7.21
C GLY A 43 9.75 32.87 6.24
N GLU A 44 9.56 33.00 4.93
CA GLU A 44 10.63 32.62 3.99
C GLU A 44 10.78 33.47 2.73
N LYS A 45 10.75 34.81 2.82
CA LYS A 45 11.42 35.60 1.75
C LYS A 45 12.95 35.36 1.69
N ASP A 46 13.49 34.56 2.60
CA ASP A 46 14.93 34.39 2.82
C ASP A 46 15.38 32.94 3.09
N ASN A 47 14.64 31.92 2.61
CA ASN A 47 15.15 30.55 2.68
C ASN A 47 16.43 30.43 1.79
N PRO A 48 17.61 30.15 2.37
CA PRO A 48 18.86 30.09 1.61
C PRO A 48 18.88 28.97 0.58
N ASP A 49 18.19 27.86 0.88
CA ASP A 49 18.12 26.69 -0.01
C ASP A 49 17.23 27.00 -1.22
N TRP A 50 16.14 27.75 -1.03
CA TRP A 50 15.32 28.25 -2.13
C TRP A 50 16.14 29.13 -3.08
N LYS A 51 16.92 30.07 -2.52
CA LYS A 51 17.82 30.91 -3.32
C LYS A 51 18.90 30.10 -4.05
N GLN A 52 19.42 29.05 -3.41
CA GLN A 52 20.41 28.17 -4.01
C GLN A 52 19.81 27.40 -5.20
N VAL A 53 18.60 26.85 -5.06
CA VAL A 53 17.88 26.19 -6.16
C VAL A 53 17.78 27.13 -7.36
N PHE A 54 17.31 28.37 -7.17
CA PHE A 54 17.15 29.33 -8.27
C PHE A 54 18.45 29.97 -8.78
N LYS A 55 19.57 29.72 -8.12
CA LYS A 55 20.91 30.07 -8.63
C LYS A 55 21.42 29.02 -9.62
N GLU A 56 21.04 27.75 -9.42
CA GLU A 56 21.49 26.60 -10.20
C GLU A 56 20.48 26.17 -11.27
N PHE A 57 19.17 26.39 -11.03
CA PHE A 57 18.07 25.95 -11.87
C PHE A 57 17.07 27.07 -12.14
N THR A 58 16.57 27.13 -13.36
CA THR A 58 15.52 28.05 -13.78
C THR A 58 14.13 27.50 -13.49
N HIS A 59 13.15 28.39 -13.43
CA HIS A 59 11.74 27.99 -13.33
C HIS A 59 11.30 27.04 -14.45
N GLU A 60 11.86 27.18 -15.66
CA GLU A 60 11.50 26.33 -16.81
C GLU A 60 12.07 24.92 -16.67
N GLU A 61 13.31 24.79 -16.20
CA GLU A 61 13.93 23.49 -15.92
C GLU A 61 13.18 22.73 -14.82
N ILE A 62 12.82 23.42 -13.74
CA ILE A 62 12.04 22.81 -12.64
C ILE A 62 10.66 22.37 -13.14
N LYS A 63 10.00 23.15 -14.01
CA LYS A 63 8.72 22.77 -14.63
C LYS A 63 8.88 21.56 -15.57
N ALA A 64 9.96 21.50 -16.34
CA ALA A 64 10.25 20.36 -17.20
C ALA A 64 10.44 19.08 -16.37
N ASN A 65 11.20 19.14 -15.28
CA ASN A 65 11.36 18.02 -14.35
C ASN A 65 10.04 17.61 -13.68
N THR A 66 9.23 18.59 -13.29
CA THR A 66 7.89 18.35 -12.73
C THR A 66 7.02 17.54 -13.69
N LYS A 67 7.00 17.92 -14.97
CA LYS A 67 6.26 17.20 -16.00
C LYS A 67 6.83 15.81 -16.25
N LEU A 68 8.15 15.65 -16.31
CA LEU A 68 8.78 14.33 -16.45
C LEU A 68 8.43 13.40 -15.29
N LYS A 69 8.40 13.91 -14.04
CA LYS A 69 7.95 13.14 -12.88
C LYS A 69 6.49 12.76 -12.98
N GLU A 70 5.62 13.70 -13.33
CA GLU A 70 4.19 13.46 -13.53
C GLU A 70 3.95 12.38 -14.62
N ASP A 71 4.60 12.52 -15.77
CA ASP A 71 4.54 11.55 -16.87
C ASP A 71 5.05 10.16 -16.44
N SER A 72 6.17 10.11 -15.70
CA SER A 72 6.73 8.85 -15.18
C SER A 72 5.83 8.18 -14.15
N TYR A 73 5.15 8.98 -13.32
CA TYR A 73 4.17 8.51 -12.36
C TYR A 73 3.00 7.92 -13.12
N HIS A 74 2.39 8.68 -14.03
CA HIS A 74 1.25 8.23 -14.84
C HIS A 74 1.55 7.00 -15.70
N ALA A 75 2.72 6.94 -16.34
CA ALA A 75 3.14 5.80 -17.15
C ALA A 75 3.16 4.49 -16.34
N ASN A 76 3.53 4.57 -15.06
CA ASN A 76 3.65 3.40 -14.17
C ASN A 76 2.41 3.16 -13.31
N GLN A 77 1.42 4.06 -13.31
CA GLN A 77 0.21 3.91 -12.50
C GLN A 77 -0.61 2.69 -12.89
N ALA A 78 -0.82 2.45 -14.19
CA ALA A 78 -1.58 1.30 -14.65
C ALA A 78 -0.94 -0.03 -14.21
N GLY A 79 0.39 -0.14 -14.32
CA GLY A 79 1.14 -1.30 -13.87
C GLY A 79 1.11 -1.48 -12.35
N ARG A 80 1.23 -0.39 -11.59
CA ARG A 80 1.14 -0.41 -10.12
C ARG A 80 -0.23 -0.85 -9.65
N LEU A 81 -1.30 -0.27 -10.19
CA LEU A 81 -2.68 -0.63 -9.87
C LEU A 81 -2.99 -2.08 -10.23
N ALA A 82 -2.50 -2.56 -11.38
CA ALA A 82 -2.67 -3.95 -11.79
C ALA A 82 -1.95 -4.91 -10.83
N LYS A 83 -0.72 -4.58 -10.42
CA LYS A 83 0.04 -5.37 -9.46
C LYS A 83 -0.62 -5.38 -8.08
N GLU A 84 -1.02 -4.22 -7.57
CA GLU A 84 -1.71 -4.10 -6.28
C GLU A 84 -3.00 -4.92 -6.27
N LYS A 85 -3.79 -4.86 -7.34
CA LYS A 85 -4.99 -5.68 -7.48
C LYS A 85 -4.67 -7.18 -7.49
N ALA A 86 -3.65 -7.60 -8.24
CA ALA A 86 -3.22 -9.00 -8.28
C ALA A 86 -2.75 -9.50 -6.91
N ASP A 87 -1.99 -8.69 -6.18
CA ASP A 87 -1.50 -8.99 -4.84
C ASP A 87 -2.68 -9.08 -3.84
N GLN A 88 -3.65 -8.17 -3.92
CA GLN A 88 -4.87 -8.22 -3.11
C GLN A 88 -5.71 -9.47 -3.40
N ASP A 89 -5.89 -9.82 -4.68
CA ASP A 89 -6.66 -11.01 -5.07
C ASP A 89 -5.97 -12.30 -4.62
N LYS A 90 -4.63 -12.36 -4.72
CA LYS A 90 -3.83 -13.45 -4.17
C LYS A 90 -4.01 -13.58 -2.66
N ALA A 91 -3.85 -12.48 -1.92
CA ALA A 91 -4.01 -12.47 -0.46
C ALA A 91 -5.41 -12.92 -0.03
N LYS A 92 -6.46 -12.47 -0.73
CA LYS A 92 -7.84 -12.90 -0.48
C LYS A 92 -8.01 -14.41 -0.72
N ASN A 93 -7.46 -14.93 -1.82
CA ASN A 93 -7.56 -16.35 -2.15
C ASN A 93 -6.81 -17.22 -1.13
N GLU A 94 -5.63 -16.81 -0.68
CA GLU A 94 -4.86 -17.48 0.36
C GLU A 94 -5.62 -17.48 1.70
N ALA A 95 -6.19 -16.35 2.10
CA ALA A 95 -7.02 -16.25 3.30
C ALA A 95 -8.26 -17.15 3.22
N LEU A 96 -8.94 -17.21 2.06
CA LEU A 96 -10.07 -18.10 1.84
C LEU A 96 -9.67 -19.56 1.91
N PHE A 97 -8.51 -19.93 1.36
CA PHE A 97 -8.01 -21.29 1.44
C PHE A 97 -7.67 -21.68 2.88
N ALA A 98 -6.95 -20.83 3.61
CA ALA A 98 -6.61 -21.04 5.01
C ALA A 98 -7.88 -21.21 5.87
N ALA A 99 -8.86 -20.30 5.75
CA ALA A 99 -10.10 -20.38 6.49
C ALA A 99 -10.91 -21.67 6.20
N LYS A 100 -10.85 -22.19 4.96
CA LYS A 100 -11.45 -23.48 4.63
C LYS A 100 -10.75 -24.62 5.35
N VAL A 101 -9.41 -24.64 5.34
CA VAL A 101 -8.62 -25.65 6.05
C VAL A 101 -8.96 -25.61 7.55
N ASP A 102 -8.93 -24.42 8.16
CA ASP A 102 -9.25 -24.21 9.57
C ASP A 102 -10.65 -24.71 9.91
N ALA A 103 -11.65 -24.41 9.07
CA ALA A 103 -13.02 -24.89 9.24
C ALA A 103 -13.11 -26.43 9.26
N PHE A 104 -12.27 -27.14 8.49
CA PHE A 104 -12.24 -28.60 8.47
C PHE A 104 -11.51 -29.24 9.66
N GLU A 105 -10.68 -28.49 10.38
CA GLU A 105 -10.02 -28.95 11.59
C GLU A 105 -10.88 -28.80 12.85
N ILE A 106 -11.98 -28.03 12.80
CA ILE A 106 -12.97 -27.96 13.87
C ILE A 106 -13.53 -29.37 14.14
N ALA A 107 -13.49 -29.82 15.40
CA ALA A 107 -13.81 -31.19 15.78
C ALA A 107 -15.22 -31.64 15.34
N GLU A 108 -16.21 -30.78 15.54
CA GLU A 108 -17.60 -31.00 15.11
C GLU A 108 -17.69 -31.12 13.59
N VAL A 109 -17.03 -30.22 12.86
CA VAL A 109 -16.99 -30.27 11.40
C VAL A 109 -16.30 -31.55 10.94
N LYS A 110 -15.18 -31.94 11.55
CA LYS A 110 -14.45 -33.17 11.23
C LYS A 110 -15.33 -34.41 11.44
N ALA A 111 -15.99 -34.51 12.58
CA ALA A 111 -16.87 -35.62 12.97
C ALA A 111 -18.17 -35.69 12.14
N SER A 112 -18.63 -34.56 11.59
CA SER A 112 -19.94 -34.50 10.94
C SER A 112 -20.07 -35.42 9.72
N LYS A 113 -21.23 -36.09 9.60
CA LYS A 113 -21.60 -36.90 8.43
C LYS A 113 -22.29 -36.07 7.34
N ASN A 114 -22.56 -34.78 7.58
CA ASN A 114 -23.27 -33.90 6.65
C ASN A 114 -22.37 -33.53 5.44
N ARG A 115 -22.34 -34.41 4.43
CA ARG A 115 -21.52 -34.25 3.22
C ARG A 115 -21.92 -33.03 2.38
N VAL A 116 -23.20 -32.64 2.42
CA VAL A 116 -23.71 -31.50 1.65
C VAL A 116 -23.18 -30.19 2.23
N ALA A 117 -23.26 -30.00 3.55
CA ALA A 117 -22.74 -28.81 4.22
C ALA A 117 -21.20 -28.70 4.08
N LYS A 118 -20.47 -29.82 4.22
CA LYS A 118 -19.03 -29.86 3.95
C LYS A 118 -18.67 -29.48 2.51
N SER A 119 -19.48 -29.91 1.53
CA SER A 119 -19.29 -29.51 0.13
C SER A 119 -19.45 -28.01 -0.06
N LYS A 120 -20.41 -27.39 0.63
CA LYS A 120 -20.61 -25.94 0.62
C LYS A 120 -19.43 -25.17 1.21
N ILE A 121 -18.82 -25.63 2.30
CA ILE A 121 -17.58 -25.03 2.87
C ILE A 121 -16.45 -25.03 1.82
N ARG A 122 -16.20 -26.16 1.13
CA ARG A 122 -15.15 -26.23 0.10
C ARG A 122 -15.39 -25.27 -1.06
N LYS A 123 -16.66 -25.11 -1.47
CA LYS A 123 -17.07 -24.28 -2.61
C LYS A 123 -17.33 -22.82 -2.27
N ALA A 124 -17.32 -22.47 -0.98
CA ALA A 124 -17.59 -21.11 -0.53
C ALA A 124 -16.66 -20.09 -1.20
N SER A 125 -17.22 -18.95 -1.58
CA SER A 125 -16.55 -17.88 -2.33
C SER A 125 -16.05 -16.73 -1.46
N ASN A 126 -16.50 -16.70 -0.20
CA ASN A 126 -16.17 -15.66 0.76
C ASN A 126 -16.14 -16.24 2.19
N LEU A 127 -15.54 -15.50 3.12
CA LEU A 127 -15.40 -15.93 4.52
C LEU A 127 -16.74 -16.09 5.23
N VAL A 128 -17.73 -15.25 4.90
CA VAL A 128 -19.06 -15.29 5.52
C VAL A 128 -19.75 -16.62 5.24
N GLU A 129 -19.69 -17.10 4.01
CA GLU A 129 -20.21 -18.42 3.64
C GLU A 129 -19.48 -19.55 4.39
N ILE A 130 -18.15 -19.50 4.48
CA ILE A 130 -17.36 -20.49 5.23
C ILE A 130 -17.84 -20.56 6.68
N PHE A 131 -17.94 -19.40 7.35
CA PHE A 131 -18.35 -19.33 8.75
C PHE A 131 -19.80 -19.74 8.96
N ALA A 132 -20.72 -19.31 8.10
CA ALA A 132 -22.14 -19.68 8.21
C ALA A 132 -22.34 -21.19 8.08
N TYR A 133 -21.71 -21.84 7.09
CA TYR A 133 -21.83 -23.29 6.92
C TYR A 133 -21.11 -24.06 8.03
N SER A 134 -19.96 -23.56 8.51
CA SER A 134 -19.25 -24.17 9.64
C SER A 134 -20.09 -24.09 10.92
N ALA A 135 -20.63 -22.92 11.24
CA ALA A 135 -21.53 -22.73 12.38
C ALA A 135 -22.77 -23.63 12.31
N SER A 136 -23.38 -23.78 11.12
CA SER A 136 -24.51 -24.68 10.95
C SER A 136 -24.16 -26.13 11.29
N ILE A 137 -22.97 -26.61 10.88
CA ILE A 137 -22.53 -27.97 11.21
C ILE A 137 -22.25 -28.10 12.71
N ILE A 138 -21.57 -27.10 13.31
CA ILE A 138 -21.26 -27.10 14.75
C ILE A 138 -22.55 -27.19 15.57
N LEU A 139 -23.56 -26.39 15.23
CA LEU A 139 -24.85 -26.42 15.90
C LEU A 139 -25.57 -27.77 15.69
N GLU A 140 -25.53 -28.33 14.48
CA GLU A 140 -26.14 -29.62 14.17
C GLU A 140 -25.49 -30.77 14.97
N GLU A 141 -24.16 -30.80 15.06
CA GLU A 141 -23.45 -31.83 15.82
C GLU A 141 -23.63 -31.68 17.33
N ASN A 142 -23.62 -30.44 17.85
CA ASN A 142 -23.83 -30.19 19.28
C ASN A 142 -25.27 -30.44 19.73
N ALA A 143 -26.24 -30.36 18.81
CA ALA A 143 -27.64 -30.69 19.08
C ALA A 143 -27.90 -32.21 19.10
N LYS A 144 -26.97 -33.04 18.60
CA LYS A 144 -27.11 -34.49 18.71
C LYS A 144 -26.95 -34.90 20.18
N PRO A 145 -27.82 -35.78 20.70
CA PRO A 145 -27.63 -36.30 22.04
C PRO A 145 -26.26 -36.97 22.11
N LYS A 146 -25.45 -36.61 23.11
CA LYS A 146 -24.22 -37.34 23.42
C LYS A 146 -24.66 -38.77 23.74
N GLU A 147 -24.32 -39.73 22.88
CA GLU A 147 -24.38 -41.15 23.26
C GLU A 147 -23.48 -41.29 24.48
N GLU A 148 -24.08 -41.36 25.67
CA GLU A 148 -23.39 -41.72 26.90
C GLU A 148 -22.86 -43.15 26.71
N ALA A 149 -21.52 -43.27 26.70
CA ALA A 149 -20.80 -44.53 26.64
C ALA A 149 -20.74 -45.18 28.03
#